data_AF-A0A239MP27-F1
#
_entry.id   AF-A0A239MP27-F1
#
_cell.length_a   1.000
_cell.length_b   1.000
_cell.length_c   1.000
_cell.angle_alpha   90.00
_cell.angle_beta   90.00
_cell.angle_gamma   90.00
#
_symmetry.space_group_name_H-M   'P 1'
#
loop_
_entity.id
_entity.type
_entity.pdbx_description
1 polymer ?
#
loop_
_entity_poly.entity_id
_entity_poly.type
_entity_poly.pdbx_seq_one_letter_code
_entity_poly.pdbx_strand_id
1 'polypeptide(L)'
;MSTSLAGRLPTGRSVLGPSAVFAVLAALLATLFVATPTARAADGQISGLAGKCVDVAGANNANGTAVQLYDCNGTGAQRWSNPGDGTLRALGKCLDVVDRSTADGAAVQLWDCSGSANQQWVVTAARDIVNPAANKCLDVRGNSSANATRLQIWTCTGGANQKWNAPASGGGGGTNPSGFVVSESQFNQMFPGRNGFYTYSGLVAALSSYPGFANSGGDTVKRQEAAAFLANVSHETGGLVYVVEQNTANYPHYCDWGQPYGCPAGQAAYYGRGPIQLSWNFNYKAAGDALGIDLLGNPWRVEQDAAVAWRTGLWYWNTQNGPGTMTPHNAMVNQAGFGQTIRSINGSLECDGRNPAQVQSRVSKYQQFTAILGVGPGANLYC
;
A
#
# COMPACT_ATOMS: atom_id res chain seq x y z
N MET A 1 -47.49 85.62 56.52
CA MET A 1 -46.14 85.27 56.05
C MET A 1 -45.89 83.85 56.51
N SER A 2 -46.18 82.91 55.62
CA SER A 2 -46.26 81.45 55.80
C SER A 2 -45.25 80.86 54.80
N THR A 3 -44.59 79.71 54.96
CA THR A 3 -44.87 78.53 55.78
C THR A 3 -43.62 77.63 55.75
N SER A 4 -43.59 76.67 56.66
CA SER A 4 -42.51 75.74 56.95
C SER A 4 -42.50 74.45 56.08
N LEU A 5 -41.33 73.79 56.10
CA LEU A 5 -41.05 72.32 56.09
C LEU A 5 -41.13 71.45 54.82
N ALA A 6 -40.02 70.68 54.67
CA ALA A 6 -39.91 69.22 54.43
C ALA A 6 -39.19 68.78 53.13
N GLY A 7 -38.22 67.87 53.31
CA GLY A 7 -37.21 67.48 52.30
C GLY A 7 -37.63 66.41 51.29
N ARG A 8 -36.70 66.07 50.38
CA ARG A 8 -36.75 64.89 49.49
C ARG A 8 -35.39 64.51 48.88
N LEU A 9 -35.24 63.19 48.76
CA LEU A 9 -34.32 62.26 48.06
C LEU A 9 -33.37 62.73 46.92
N PRO A 10 -32.27 61.97 46.66
CA PRO A 10 -31.27 62.28 45.63
C PRO A 10 -31.65 61.79 44.23
N THR A 11 -31.20 62.54 43.23
CA THR A 11 -31.50 62.40 41.80
C THR A 11 -30.50 61.52 41.06
N GLY A 12 -31.01 60.50 40.36
CA GLY A 12 -30.35 59.89 39.21
C GLY A 12 -30.94 60.43 37.91
N ARG A 13 -30.10 60.68 36.90
CA ARG A 13 -30.53 60.71 35.49
C ARG A 13 -29.32 60.57 34.55
N SER A 14 -29.34 59.47 33.82
CA SER A 14 -28.41 59.10 32.75
C SER A 14 -28.62 59.98 31.50
N VAL A 15 -27.53 60.34 30.83
CA VAL A 15 -27.53 61.10 29.57
C VAL A 15 -27.53 60.12 28.39
N LEU A 16 -28.46 60.31 27.45
CA LEU A 16 -28.52 59.66 26.13
C LEU A 16 -27.61 60.40 25.13
N GLY A 17 -26.85 59.67 24.32
CA GLY A 17 -26.16 60.19 23.14
C GLY A 17 -26.45 59.30 21.91
N PRO A 18 -26.89 59.83 20.76
CA PRO A 18 -27.14 59.03 19.55
C PRO A 18 -25.99 59.22 18.53
N SER A 19 -25.44 58.12 18.03
CA SER A 19 -24.83 57.94 16.68
C SER A 19 -24.22 56.52 16.66
N ALA A 20 -24.96 55.50 16.23
CA ALA A 20 -25.20 55.10 14.85
C ALA A 20 -24.00 54.38 14.19
N VAL A 21 -24.22 53.07 13.97
CA VAL A 21 -23.62 52.19 12.95
C VAL A 21 -22.16 51.73 13.16
N PHE A 22 -22.00 50.57 13.79
CA PHE A 22 -20.93 49.63 13.42
C PHE A 22 -21.58 48.41 12.77
N ALA A 23 -21.47 48.33 11.45
CA ALA A 23 -21.90 47.19 10.65
C ALA A 23 -21.03 45.96 10.95
N VAL A 24 -21.68 44.85 11.27
CA VAL A 24 -21.06 43.53 11.43
C VAL A 24 -20.70 43.00 10.04
N LEU A 25 -19.41 42.97 9.69
CA LEU A 25 -18.93 42.23 8.52
C LEU A 25 -18.52 40.82 8.96
N ALA A 26 -19.49 39.92 9.07
CA ALA A 26 -19.24 38.48 9.03
C ALA A 26 -19.25 38.07 7.56
N ALA A 27 -18.08 38.11 6.90
CA ALA A 27 -17.95 37.57 5.56
C ALA A 27 -18.10 36.04 5.63
N LEU A 28 -19.26 35.52 5.21
CA LEU A 28 -19.48 34.10 4.96
C LEU A 28 -18.49 33.64 3.88
N LEU A 29 -17.48 32.85 4.27
CA LEU A 29 -16.85 31.92 3.33
C LEU A 29 -17.84 30.77 3.10
N ALA A 30 -18.67 30.90 2.07
CA ALA A 30 -19.31 29.75 1.46
C ALA A 30 -18.22 28.99 0.68
N THR A 31 -17.52 28.08 1.35
CA THR A 31 -16.68 27.09 0.66
C THR A 31 -17.59 26.26 -0.24
N LEU A 32 -17.49 26.44 -1.57
CA LEU A 32 -17.94 25.45 -2.52
C LEU A 32 -17.14 24.17 -2.24
N PHE A 33 -17.75 23.22 -1.52
CA PHE A 33 -17.36 21.84 -1.64
C PHE A 33 -17.69 21.42 -3.07
N VAL A 34 -16.72 21.52 -3.97
CA VAL A 34 -16.71 20.68 -5.16
C VAL A 34 -16.58 19.26 -4.60
N ALA A 35 -17.72 18.58 -4.45
CA ALA A 35 -17.71 17.14 -4.26
C ALA A 35 -17.02 16.58 -5.50
N THR A 36 -15.75 16.24 -5.36
CA THR A 36 -15.06 15.43 -6.36
C THR A 36 -15.92 14.17 -6.50
N PRO A 37 -16.40 13.83 -7.72
CA PRO A 37 -17.08 12.56 -7.89
C PRO A 37 -16.09 11.49 -7.46
N THR A 38 -16.36 10.81 -6.35
CA THR A 38 -15.65 9.59 -5.98
C THR A 38 -15.72 8.69 -7.19
N ALA A 39 -14.57 8.36 -7.77
CA ALA A 39 -14.51 7.39 -8.84
C ALA A 39 -15.07 6.09 -8.28
N ARG A 40 -16.32 5.80 -8.67
CA ARG A 40 -17.03 4.62 -8.25
C ARG A 40 -16.24 3.42 -8.78
N ALA A 41 -15.97 2.43 -7.93
CA ALA A 41 -15.46 1.13 -8.37
C ALA A 41 -16.27 0.71 -9.60
N ALA A 42 -15.61 0.21 -10.65
CA ALA A 42 -16.32 -0.22 -11.83
C ALA A 42 -17.16 -1.44 -11.46
N ASP A 43 -18.45 -1.24 -11.19
CA ASP A 43 -19.43 -2.31 -11.04
C ASP A 43 -19.68 -2.87 -12.45
N GLY A 44 -19.55 -4.19 -12.64
CA GLY A 44 -19.74 -4.80 -13.94
C GLY A 44 -19.91 -6.31 -13.88
N GLN A 45 -20.23 -6.92 -15.01
CA GLN A 45 -20.26 -8.37 -15.13
C GLN A 45 -18.84 -8.93 -15.16
N ILE A 46 -18.63 -10.08 -14.54
CA ILE A 46 -17.46 -10.93 -14.78
C ILE A 46 -17.89 -11.98 -15.81
N SER A 47 -17.40 -11.87 -17.04
CA SER A 47 -17.72 -12.82 -18.12
C SER A 47 -16.55 -13.76 -18.40
N GLY A 48 -16.82 -14.98 -18.82
CA GLY A 48 -15.79 -15.99 -19.07
C GLY A 48 -16.21 -17.01 -20.12
N LEU A 49 -16.09 -18.29 -19.78
CA LEU A 49 -16.36 -19.41 -20.68
C LEU A 49 -17.70 -19.25 -21.44
N ALA A 50 -17.66 -19.42 -22.76
CA ALA A 50 -18.80 -19.28 -23.65
C ALA A 50 -19.54 -17.92 -23.57
N GLY A 51 -18.86 -16.86 -23.11
CA GLY A 51 -19.46 -15.53 -22.95
C GLY A 51 -20.45 -15.43 -21.78
N LYS A 52 -20.49 -16.43 -20.90
CA LYS A 52 -21.39 -16.48 -19.75
C LYS A 52 -20.79 -15.76 -18.55
N CYS A 53 -21.65 -15.42 -17.59
CA CYS A 53 -21.34 -14.58 -16.45
C CYS A 53 -21.17 -15.38 -15.16
N VAL A 54 -20.30 -14.88 -14.28
CA VAL A 54 -20.27 -15.28 -12.86
C VAL A 54 -21.55 -14.77 -12.20
N ASP A 55 -22.32 -15.69 -11.62
CA ASP A 55 -23.70 -15.48 -11.18
C ASP A 55 -23.89 -15.98 -9.75
N VAL A 56 -24.58 -15.19 -8.92
CA VAL A 56 -25.05 -15.64 -7.61
C VAL A 56 -26.37 -16.40 -7.80
N ALA A 57 -26.37 -17.70 -7.48
CA ALA A 57 -27.49 -18.58 -7.76
C ALA A 57 -28.81 -18.07 -7.16
N GLY A 58 -29.80 -17.89 -8.03
CA GLY A 58 -31.14 -17.42 -7.64
C GLY A 58 -31.17 -15.99 -7.08
N ALA A 59 -30.12 -15.19 -7.30
CA ALA A 59 -29.94 -13.88 -6.67
C ALA A 59 -30.05 -13.91 -5.13
N ASN A 60 -29.77 -15.06 -4.51
CA ASN A 60 -29.90 -15.24 -3.08
C ASN A 60 -28.70 -14.61 -2.36
N ASN A 61 -28.98 -13.71 -1.41
CA ASN A 61 -27.96 -13.03 -0.61
C ASN A 61 -27.68 -13.74 0.73
N ALA A 62 -28.01 -15.02 0.88
CA ALA A 62 -27.63 -15.78 2.06
C ALA A 62 -26.15 -16.20 1.99
N ASN A 63 -25.48 -16.23 3.14
CA ASN A 63 -24.16 -16.86 3.24
C ASN A 63 -24.26 -18.33 2.82
N GLY A 64 -23.29 -18.78 2.03
CA GLY A 64 -23.29 -20.12 1.45
C GLY A 64 -23.99 -20.24 0.11
N THR A 65 -24.55 -19.15 -0.42
CA THR A 65 -25.17 -19.18 -1.76
C THR A 65 -24.13 -19.53 -2.80
N ALA A 66 -24.47 -20.48 -3.66
CA ALA A 66 -23.62 -20.93 -4.75
C ALA A 66 -23.30 -19.81 -5.75
N VAL A 67 -22.03 -19.67 -6.12
CA VAL A 67 -21.61 -18.92 -7.30
C VAL A 67 -21.44 -19.85 -8.50
N GLN A 68 -22.04 -19.51 -9.62
CA GLN A 68 -22.19 -20.39 -10.79
C GLN A 68 -21.89 -19.66 -12.09
N LEU A 69 -21.74 -20.41 -13.18
CA LEU A 69 -21.76 -19.89 -14.53
C LEU A 69 -23.21 -19.83 -15.02
N TYR A 70 -23.64 -18.69 -15.54
CA TYR A 70 -24.99 -18.51 -16.07
C TYR A 70 -25.00 -17.55 -17.26
N ASP A 71 -26.00 -17.65 -18.13
CA ASP A 71 -26.23 -16.65 -19.18
C ASP A 71 -26.29 -15.25 -18.60
N CYS A 72 -25.58 -14.32 -19.25
CA CYS A 72 -25.57 -12.93 -18.84
C CYS A 72 -26.99 -12.34 -18.99
N ASN A 73 -27.60 -11.95 -17.87
CA ASN A 73 -29.00 -11.53 -17.77
C ASN A 73 -29.17 -10.12 -17.19
N GLY A 74 -28.07 -9.45 -16.85
CA GLY A 74 -28.05 -8.05 -16.39
C GLY A 74 -28.59 -7.81 -14.97
N THR A 75 -29.00 -8.88 -14.26
CA THR A 75 -29.51 -8.78 -12.89
C THR A 75 -28.41 -8.43 -11.89
N GLY A 76 -28.80 -7.98 -10.69
CA GLY A 76 -27.87 -7.71 -9.59
C GLY A 76 -27.02 -8.93 -9.18
N ALA A 77 -27.50 -10.15 -9.44
CA ALA A 77 -26.76 -11.39 -9.17
C ALA A 77 -25.48 -11.55 -10.01
N GLN A 78 -25.34 -10.77 -11.09
CA GLN A 78 -24.19 -10.79 -11.98
C GLN A 78 -23.41 -9.48 -11.97
N ARG A 79 -23.79 -8.54 -11.09
CA ARG A 79 -23.12 -7.26 -10.93
C ARG A 79 -22.09 -7.40 -9.83
N TRP A 80 -20.84 -7.50 -10.25
CA TRP A 80 -19.69 -7.62 -9.37
C TRP A 80 -18.95 -6.29 -9.27
N SER A 81 -18.51 -5.95 -8.07
CA SER A 81 -17.57 -4.86 -7.85
C SER A 81 -16.18 -5.41 -7.54
N ASN A 82 -15.18 -4.69 -8.03
CA ASN A 82 -13.78 -4.92 -7.72
C ASN A 82 -13.22 -3.65 -7.06
N PRO A 83 -13.44 -3.46 -5.75
CA PRO A 83 -13.08 -2.22 -5.05
C PRO A 83 -11.56 -1.98 -4.94
N GLY A 84 -10.71 -2.95 -5.29
CA GLY A 84 -9.24 -2.82 -5.23
C GLY A 84 -8.62 -3.25 -3.89
N ASP A 85 -9.43 -3.68 -2.93
CA ASP A 85 -8.98 -4.23 -1.63
C ASP A 85 -8.75 -5.75 -1.65
N GLY A 86 -8.67 -6.34 -2.85
CA GLY A 86 -8.49 -7.77 -3.08
C GLY A 86 -9.79 -8.58 -3.04
N THR A 87 -10.94 -7.99 -2.71
CA THR A 87 -12.23 -8.72 -2.78
C THR A 87 -12.93 -8.55 -4.13
N LEU A 88 -13.76 -9.52 -4.50
CA LEU A 88 -14.78 -9.39 -5.55
C LEU A 88 -16.15 -9.50 -4.89
N ARG A 89 -17.05 -8.55 -5.13
CA ARG A 89 -18.30 -8.46 -4.37
C ARG A 89 -19.54 -8.45 -5.23
N ALA A 90 -20.57 -9.19 -4.83
CA ALA A 90 -21.92 -9.14 -5.40
C ALA A 90 -22.94 -9.11 -4.27
N LEU A 91 -24.06 -8.41 -4.47
CA LEU A 91 -25.15 -8.31 -3.49
C LEU A 91 -24.70 -7.86 -2.07
N GLY A 92 -23.60 -7.12 -1.97
CA GLY A 92 -23.03 -6.65 -0.70
C GLY A 92 -22.14 -7.66 0.03
N LYS A 93 -21.84 -8.81 -0.59
CA LYS A 93 -21.02 -9.89 -0.03
C LYS A 93 -19.86 -10.25 -0.94
N CYS A 94 -18.92 -11.03 -0.43
CA CYS A 94 -17.67 -11.38 -1.08
C CYS A 94 -17.73 -12.75 -1.77
N LEU A 95 -17.02 -12.89 -2.89
CA LEU A 95 -16.66 -14.17 -3.48
C LEU A 95 -15.72 -14.91 -2.52
N ASP A 96 -16.10 -16.09 -2.10
CA ASP A 96 -15.50 -16.81 -0.98
C ASP A 96 -15.22 -18.26 -1.37
N VAL A 97 -14.04 -18.79 -1.03
CA VAL A 97 -13.77 -20.23 -1.12
C VAL A 97 -14.28 -20.92 0.13
N VAL A 98 -15.16 -21.92 -0.07
CA VAL A 98 -15.81 -22.69 1.00
C VAL A 98 -14.78 -23.25 1.97
N ASP A 99 -15.04 -23.08 3.27
CA ASP A 99 -14.23 -23.58 4.39
C ASP A 99 -12.74 -23.19 4.35
N ARG A 100 -12.41 -22.12 3.61
CA ARG A 100 -11.02 -21.67 3.38
C ARG A 100 -10.12 -22.75 2.76
N SER A 101 -10.72 -23.70 2.05
CA SER A 101 -10.01 -24.81 1.44
C SER A 101 -9.02 -24.32 0.38
N THR A 102 -7.87 -24.98 0.31
CA THR A 102 -6.85 -24.76 -0.73
C THR A 102 -6.78 -25.92 -1.72
N ALA A 103 -7.70 -26.89 -1.64
CA ALA A 103 -7.73 -28.07 -2.50
C ALA A 103 -8.32 -27.77 -3.89
N ASP A 104 -7.88 -28.53 -4.90
CA ASP A 104 -8.53 -28.52 -6.21
C ASP A 104 -9.99 -28.97 -6.11
N GLY A 105 -10.87 -28.23 -6.78
CA GLY A 105 -12.31 -28.52 -6.80
C GLY A 105 -13.07 -27.95 -5.60
N ALA A 106 -12.42 -27.24 -4.68
CA ALA A 106 -13.12 -26.51 -3.63
C ALA A 106 -14.06 -25.48 -4.26
N ALA A 107 -15.35 -25.56 -3.90
CA ALA A 107 -16.37 -24.69 -4.46
C ALA A 107 -16.21 -23.25 -3.97
N VAL A 108 -16.70 -22.30 -4.75
CA VAL A 108 -16.89 -20.92 -4.31
C VAL A 108 -18.34 -20.61 -3.97
N GLN A 109 -18.53 -19.65 -3.07
CA GLN A 109 -19.81 -19.23 -2.53
C GLN A 109 -19.82 -17.71 -2.32
N LEU A 110 -21.01 -17.19 -2.02
CA LEU A 110 -21.19 -15.84 -1.51
C LEU A 110 -21.14 -15.87 0.03
N TRP A 111 -20.35 -14.98 0.63
CA TRP A 111 -20.23 -14.89 2.09
C TRP A 111 -19.99 -13.46 2.55
N ASP A 112 -20.33 -13.17 3.80
CA ASP A 112 -20.00 -11.88 4.42
C ASP A 112 -18.51 -11.56 4.29
N CYS A 113 -18.23 -10.33 3.88
CA CYS A 113 -16.86 -9.86 3.74
C CYS A 113 -16.18 -9.77 5.11
N SER A 114 -15.14 -10.56 5.30
CA SER A 114 -14.35 -10.64 6.55
C SER A 114 -12.89 -10.23 6.37
N GLY A 115 -12.45 -10.03 5.12
CA GLY A 115 -11.05 -9.80 4.77
C GLY A 115 -10.17 -11.05 4.83
N SER A 116 -10.75 -12.21 5.17
CA SER A 116 -10.05 -13.49 5.26
C SER A 116 -9.40 -13.89 3.93
N ALA A 117 -8.30 -14.65 4.00
CA ALA A 117 -7.47 -15.00 2.84
C ALA A 117 -8.23 -15.78 1.73
N ASN A 118 -9.29 -16.51 2.09
CA ASN A 118 -10.17 -17.24 1.16
C ASN A 118 -11.15 -16.33 0.38
N GLN A 119 -11.20 -15.04 0.71
CA GLN A 119 -11.99 -14.01 0.03
C GLN A 119 -11.11 -13.04 -0.77
N GLN A 120 -9.80 -13.27 -0.78
CA GLN A 120 -8.82 -12.45 -1.49
C GLN A 120 -8.57 -13.02 -2.88
N TRP A 121 -8.61 -12.15 -3.88
CA TRP A 121 -8.54 -12.47 -5.29
C TRP A 121 -7.65 -11.46 -6.03
N VAL A 122 -6.90 -11.95 -7.01
CA VAL A 122 -6.08 -11.15 -7.91
C VAL A 122 -6.57 -11.39 -9.33
N VAL A 123 -7.07 -10.33 -9.96
CA VAL A 123 -7.34 -10.32 -11.40
C VAL A 123 -6.03 -10.00 -12.13
N THR A 124 -5.50 -10.96 -12.89
CA THR A 124 -4.21 -10.79 -13.60
C THR A 124 -4.42 -10.20 -15.00
N ALA A 125 -3.35 -9.66 -15.60
CA ALA A 125 -3.37 -9.25 -17.01
C ALA A 125 -3.63 -10.43 -17.96
N ALA A 126 -3.30 -11.66 -17.54
CA ALA A 126 -3.61 -12.89 -18.26
C ALA A 126 -5.07 -13.32 -18.12
N ARG A 127 -5.92 -12.50 -17.48
CA ARG A 127 -7.35 -12.71 -17.22
C ARG A 127 -7.65 -13.88 -16.28
N ASP A 128 -6.69 -14.26 -15.44
CA ASP A 128 -6.96 -15.18 -14.34
C ASP A 128 -7.55 -14.42 -13.16
N ILE A 129 -8.45 -15.06 -12.42
CA ILE A 129 -8.88 -14.60 -11.10
C ILE A 129 -8.31 -15.58 -10.09
N VAL A 130 -7.23 -15.20 -9.42
CA VAL A 130 -6.41 -16.10 -8.58
C VAL A 130 -6.71 -15.85 -7.12
N ASN A 131 -6.99 -16.89 -6.34
CA ASN A 131 -6.91 -16.82 -4.88
C ASN A 131 -5.45 -17.02 -4.46
N PRO A 132 -4.77 -16.01 -3.89
CA PRO A 132 -3.34 -16.12 -3.57
C PRO A 132 -3.05 -17.12 -2.44
N ALA A 133 -3.98 -17.29 -1.49
CA ALA A 133 -3.80 -18.18 -0.35
C ALA A 133 -3.79 -19.66 -0.78
N ALA A 134 -4.61 -20.01 -1.77
CA ALA A 134 -4.63 -21.34 -2.37
C ALA A 134 -3.66 -21.50 -3.54
N ASN A 135 -3.15 -20.40 -4.11
CA ASN A 135 -2.42 -20.37 -5.38
C ASN A 135 -3.19 -21.07 -6.52
N LYS A 136 -4.49 -20.79 -6.62
CA LYS A 136 -5.42 -21.42 -7.56
C LYS A 136 -6.35 -20.41 -8.22
N CYS A 137 -6.83 -20.75 -9.42
CA CYS A 137 -7.66 -19.91 -10.27
C CYS A 137 -9.15 -20.22 -10.07
N LEU A 138 -10.00 -19.19 -10.15
CA LEU A 138 -11.44 -19.36 -10.32
C LEU A 138 -11.70 -20.11 -11.63
N ASP A 139 -12.46 -21.19 -11.52
CA ASP A 139 -12.56 -22.24 -12.53
C ASP A 139 -14.02 -22.63 -12.75
N VAL A 140 -14.42 -22.77 -14.01
CA VAL A 140 -15.70 -23.41 -14.36
C VAL A 140 -15.53 -24.93 -14.29
N ARG A 141 -16.23 -25.56 -13.35
CA ARG A 141 -16.10 -26.99 -13.09
C ARG A 141 -16.34 -27.82 -14.34
N GLY A 142 -15.36 -28.67 -14.66
CA GLY A 142 -15.40 -29.58 -15.81
C GLY A 142 -15.39 -28.88 -17.17
N ASN A 143 -15.03 -27.59 -17.23
CA ASN A 143 -15.09 -26.78 -18.46
C ASN A 143 -16.49 -26.83 -19.14
N SER A 144 -17.54 -26.97 -18.33
CA SER A 144 -18.92 -27.07 -18.80
C SER A 144 -19.51 -25.68 -19.01
N SER A 145 -20.04 -25.42 -20.21
CA SER A 145 -20.76 -24.18 -20.51
C SER A 145 -22.25 -24.23 -20.11
N ALA A 146 -22.73 -25.30 -19.48
CA ALA A 146 -24.12 -25.37 -19.05
C ALA A 146 -24.44 -24.31 -17.98
N ASN A 147 -25.66 -23.74 -18.04
CA ASN A 147 -26.14 -22.87 -16.96
C ASN A 147 -26.16 -23.60 -15.62
N ALA A 148 -25.93 -22.85 -14.56
CA ALA A 148 -25.81 -23.35 -13.19
C ALA A 148 -24.61 -24.28 -12.95
N THR A 149 -23.65 -24.36 -13.88
CA THR A 149 -22.36 -25.03 -13.62
C THR A 149 -21.67 -24.32 -12.45
N ARG A 150 -21.34 -25.05 -11.40
CA ARG A 150 -20.67 -24.49 -10.22
C ARG A 150 -19.28 -23.99 -10.55
N LEU A 151 -18.93 -22.84 -9.99
CA LEU A 151 -17.55 -22.38 -9.98
C LEU A 151 -16.80 -22.98 -8.79
N GLN A 152 -15.50 -23.16 -8.98
CA GLN A 152 -14.59 -23.73 -8.00
C GLN A 152 -13.23 -23.03 -8.09
N ILE A 153 -12.30 -23.37 -7.21
CA ILE A 153 -10.88 -23.12 -7.44
C ILE A 153 -10.19 -24.35 -8.01
N TRP A 154 -9.26 -24.14 -8.93
CA TRP A 154 -8.44 -25.20 -9.49
C TRP A 154 -7.04 -24.67 -9.79
N THR A 155 -6.05 -25.57 -9.81
CA THR A 155 -4.69 -25.28 -10.28
C THR A 155 -4.75 -24.48 -11.58
N CYS A 156 -4.03 -23.36 -11.63
CA CYS A 156 -4.06 -22.49 -12.80
C CYS A 156 -3.44 -23.21 -14.00
N THR A 157 -4.26 -23.55 -14.99
CA THR A 157 -3.87 -24.29 -16.20
C THR A 157 -3.74 -23.37 -17.42
N GLY A 158 -4.30 -22.16 -17.34
CA GLY A 158 -4.42 -21.25 -18.49
C GLY A 158 -5.56 -21.61 -19.46
N GLY A 159 -6.36 -22.64 -19.14
CA GLY A 159 -7.52 -23.05 -19.93
C GLY A 159 -8.62 -21.99 -19.99
N ALA A 160 -9.44 -22.03 -21.04
CA ALA A 160 -10.50 -21.03 -21.28
C ALA A 160 -11.54 -20.94 -20.14
N ASN A 161 -11.76 -22.03 -19.40
CA ASN A 161 -12.61 -22.09 -18.21
C ASN A 161 -12.07 -21.33 -16.98
N GLN A 162 -10.85 -20.79 -17.05
CA GLN A 162 -10.22 -19.99 -16.01
C GLN A 162 -9.95 -18.54 -16.45
N LYS A 163 -10.42 -18.17 -17.64
CA LYS A 163 -10.22 -16.83 -18.22
C LYS A 163 -11.47 -15.98 -18.08
N TRP A 164 -11.30 -14.82 -17.45
CA TRP A 164 -12.38 -13.94 -17.05
C TRP A 164 -12.12 -12.50 -17.46
N ASN A 165 -13.09 -11.88 -18.11
CA ASN A 165 -13.14 -10.43 -18.26
C ASN A 165 -13.89 -9.89 -17.03
N ALA A 166 -13.14 -9.54 -15.99
CA ALA A 166 -13.66 -8.92 -14.78
C ALA A 166 -13.63 -7.39 -14.89
N PRO A 167 -14.46 -6.67 -14.12
CA PRO A 167 -14.32 -5.23 -13.97
C PRO A 167 -12.91 -4.89 -13.50
N ALA A 168 -12.34 -3.83 -14.09
CA ALA A 168 -11.06 -3.30 -13.63
C ALA A 168 -11.15 -3.02 -12.13
N SER A 169 -10.12 -3.42 -11.38
CA SER A 169 -10.00 -2.98 -9.98
C SER A 169 -10.14 -1.47 -9.98
N GLY A 170 -11.09 -0.95 -9.19
CA GLY A 170 -11.43 0.48 -9.09
C GLY A 170 -10.19 1.31 -8.78
N GLY A 171 -9.45 1.63 -9.84
CA GLY A 171 -8.08 2.13 -9.81
C GLY A 171 -7.98 3.41 -10.60
N GLY A 172 -8.97 4.29 -10.40
CA GLY A 172 -8.91 5.70 -10.73
C GLY A 172 -9.30 6.51 -9.51
N GLY A 173 -8.61 6.33 -8.37
CA GLY A 173 -8.90 7.06 -7.14
C GLY A 173 -9.98 6.39 -6.27
N GLY A 174 -9.61 5.31 -5.58
CA GLY A 174 -10.43 4.65 -4.56
C GLY A 174 -9.51 4.03 -3.52
N THR A 175 -9.75 4.36 -2.27
CA THR A 175 -8.86 4.17 -1.12
C THR A 175 -8.44 2.72 -0.89
N ASN A 176 -7.13 2.46 -1.01
CA ASN A 176 -6.48 1.49 -0.15
C ASN A 176 -6.93 1.81 1.30
N PRO A 177 -7.37 0.86 2.15
CA PRO A 177 -7.79 1.19 3.52
C PRO A 177 -6.72 1.95 4.32
N SER A 178 -5.46 1.82 3.88
CA SER A 178 -4.28 2.54 4.38
C SER A 178 -4.01 3.91 3.77
N GLY A 179 -4.67 4.28 2.66
CA GLY A 179 -4.33 5.43 1.83
C GLY A 179 -3.07 5.27 0.96
N PHE A 180 -2.41 4.09 0.98
CA PHE A 180 -1.18 3.86 0.21
C PHE A 180 -1.44 3.63 -1.29
N VAL A 181 -0.53 4.07 -2.15
CA VAL A 181 -0.69 4.00 -3.62
C VAL A 181 -0.37 2.64 -4.25
N VAL A 182 0.13 1.68 -3.45
CA VAL A 182 0.39 0.30 -3.87
C VAL A 182 -0.59 -0.61 -3.14
N SER A 183 -1.42 -1.35 -3.86
CA SER A 183 -2.31 -2.34 -3.26
C SER A 183 -1.54 -3.58 -2.79
N GLU A 184 -2.16 -4.40 -1.93
CA GLU A 184 -1.59 -5.69 -1.54
C GLU A 184 -1.37 -6.61 -2.74
N SER A 185 -2.28 -6.60 -3.72
CA SER A 185 -2.14 -7.39 -4.94
C SER A 185 -0.95 -6.94 -5.79
N GLN A 186 -0.71 -5.63 -5.93
CA GLN A 186 0.46 -5.10 -6.61
C GLN A 186 1.74 -5.44 -5.85
N PHE A 187 1.73 -5.33 -4.52
CA PHE A 187 2.86 -5.75 -3.69
C PHE A 187 3.18 -7.25 -3.87
N ASN A 188 2.16 -8.11 -3.90
CA ASN A 188 2.33 -9.54 -4.18
C ASN A 188 2.88 -9.81 -5.59
N GLN A 189 2.48 -9.04 -6.60
CA GLN A 189 3.03 -9.12 -7.96
C GLN A 189 4.50 -8.68 -8.02
N MET A 190 4.87 -7.65 -7.24
CA MET A 190 6.25 -7.16 -7.14
C MET A 190 7.17 -8.19 -6.46
N PHE A 191 6.65 -8.94 -5.48
CA PHE A 191 7.41 -9.83 -4.62
C PHE A 191 6.80 -11.24 -4.50
N PRO A 192 6.79 -12.03 -5.60
CA PRO A 192 6.12 -13.34 -5.63
C PRO A 192 6.84 -14.42 -4.82
N GLY A 193 8.14 -14.28 -4.59
CA GLY A 193 8.99 -15.25 -3.87
C GLY A 193 9.44 -14.78 -2.49
N ARG A 194 8.84 -13.71 -1.93
CA ARG A 194 9.31 -13.12 -0.67
C ARG A 194 9.22 -14.08 0.50
N ASN A 195 10.09 -13.87 1.47
CA ASN A 195 9.99 -14.45 2.79
C ASN A 195 8.70 -13.98 3.49
N GLY A 196 8.01 -14.90 4.19
CA GLY A 196 6.79 -14.61 4.94
C GLY A 196 6.94 -13.53 6.03
N PHE A 197 8.18 -13.24 6.45
CA PHE A 197 8.53 -12.11 7.31
C PHE A 197 8.06 -10.77 6.72
N TYR A 198 8.21 -10.55 5.41
CA TYR A 198 7.86 -9.29 4.76
C TYR A 198 6.38 -9.26 4.38
N THR A 199 5.55 -8.87 5.35
CA THR A 199 4.11 -8.72 5.14
C THR A 199 3.78 -7.35 4.55
N TYR A 200 2.73 -7.30 3.72
CA TYR A 200 2.18 -6.03 3.24
C TYR A 200 1.59 -5.20 4.39
N SER A 201 0.94 -5.85 5.36
CA SER A 201 0.45 -5.19 6.58
C SER A 201 1.57 -4.55 7.40
N GLY A 202 2.75 -5.18 7.47
CA GLY A 202 3.94 -4.60 8.11
C GLY A 202 4.42 -3.32 7.41
N LEU A 203 4.44 -3.30 6.07
CA LEU A 203 4.76 -2.10 5.30
C LEU A 203 3.75 -1.00 5.57
N VAL A 204 2.45 -1.31 5.45
CA VAL A 204 1.36 -0.37 5.68
C VAL A 204 1.40 0.24 7.08
N ALA A 205 1.65 -0.58 8.12
CA ALA A 205 1.76 -0.08 9.50
C ALA A 205 2.94 0.89 9.66
N ALA A 206 4.04 0.65 8.96
CA ALA A 206 5.24 1.49 9.01
C ALA A 206 5.06 2.86 8.33
N LEU A 207 4.14 3.00 7.36
CA LEU A 207 3.92 4.25 6.62
C LEU A 207 3.62 5.45 7.53
N SER A 208 2.95 5.21 8.67
CA SER A 208 2.64 6.23 9.66
C SER A 208 3.88 6.92 10.25
N SER A 209 5.05 6.28 10.20
CA SER A 209 6.32 6.89 10.64
C SER A 209 6.83 7.99 9.71
N TYR A 210 6.37 8.01 8.45
CA TYR A 210 6.79 8.98 7.44
C TYR A 210 5.59 9.39 6.56
N PRO A 211 4.68 10.27 7.04
CA PRO A 211 3.43 10.59 6.36
C PRO A 211 3.56 11.22 4.97
N GLY A 212 4.73 11.75 4.62
CA GLY A 212 5.03 12.28 3.27
C GLY A 212 5.43 11.23 2.25
N PHE A 213 5.89 10.06 2.69
CA PHE A 213 6.33 8.98 1.80
C PHE A 213 5.16 8.48 0.94
N ALA A 214 5.35 8.47 -0.39
CA ALA A 214 4.34 8.09 -1.36
C ALA A 214 3.01 8.84 -1.19
N ASN A 215 3.06 10.03 -0.60
CA ASN A 215 1.91 10.90 -0.34
C ASN A 215 2.19 12.37 -0.66
N SER A 216 3.40 12.69 -1.12
CA SER A 216 3.80 14.01 -1.62
C SER A 216 3.68 14.10 -3.16
N GLY A 217 3.25 15.26 -3.66
CA GLY A 217 3.07 15.50 -5.09
C GLY A 217 1.79 14.88 -5.69
N GLY A 218 1.69 14.86 -7.02
CA GLY A 218 0.57 14.24 -7.74
C GLY A 218 0.65 12.71 -7.74
N ASP A 219 -0.45 12.02 -8.08
CA ASP A 219 -0.54 10.55 -8.02
C ASP A 219 0.55 9.82 -8.81
N THR A 220 1.00 10.39 -9.94
CA THR A 220 2.14 9.86 -10.69
C THR A 220 3.42 9.85 -9.86
N VAL A 221 3.73 10.96 -9.17
CA VAL A 221 4.92 11.10 -8.32
C VAL A 221 4.85 10.15 -7.13
N LYS A 222 3.68 10.04 -6.49
CA LYS A 222 3.45 9.10 -5.38
C LYS A 222 3.74 7.65 -5.79
N ARG A 223 3.22 7.22 -6.96
CA ARG A 223 3.44 5.87 -7.50
C ARG A 223 4.89 5.66 -7.93
N GLN A 224 5.52 6.65 -8.55
CA GLN A 224 6.96 6.59 -8.87
C GLN A 224 7.81 6.45 -7.62
N GLU A 225 7.55 7.22 -6.57
CA GLU A 225 8.28 7.10 -5.32
C GLU A 225 8.10 5.72 -4.68
N ALA A 226 6.87 5.22 -4.60
CA ALA A 226 6.59 3.89 -4.04
C ALA A 226 7.30 2.79 -4.85
N ALA A 227 7.26 2.85 -6.19
CA ALA A 227 7.98 1.92 -7.05
C ALA A 227 9.50 2.02 -6.87
N ALA A 228 10.05 3.23 -6.72
CA ALA A 228 11.47 3.46 -6.53
C ALA A 228 11.99 2.89 -5.21
N PHE A 229 11.25 3.10 -4.12
CA PHE A 229 11.55 2.50 -2.82
C PHE A 229 11.54 0.98 -2.92
N LEU A 230 10.42 0.40 -3.40
CA LEU A 230 10.26 -1.05 -3.47
C LEU A 230 11.27 -1.70 -4.43
N ALA A 231 11.67 -1.03 -5.51
CA ALA A 231 12.66 -1.55 -6.45
C ALA A 231 14.06 -1.62 -5.83
N ASN A 232 14.46 -0.59 -5.08
CA ASN A 232 15.72 -0.65 -4.33
C ASN A 232 15.67 -1.72 -3.24
N VAL A 233 14.56 -1.81 -2.49
CA VAL A 233 14.35 -2.88 -1.51
C VAL A 233 14.47 -4.26 -2.15
N SER A 234 13.86 -4.46 -3.32
CA SER A 234 13.97 -5.69 -4.10
C SER A 234 15.42 -6.01 -4.45
N HIS A 235 16.22 -5.02 -4.81
CA HIS A 235 17.62 -5.20 -5.12
C HIS A 235 18.44 -5.61 -3.88
N GLU A 236 18.28 -4.92 -2.75
CA GLU A 236 19.04 -5.20 -1.51
C GLU A 236 18.78 -6.60 -0.94
N THR A 237 17.58 -7.14 -1.17
CA THR A 237 17.09 -8.34 -0.46
C THR A 237 16.86 -9.55 -1.38
N GLY A 238 17.21 -9.43 -2.66
CA GLY A 238 16.91 -10.47 -3.65
C GLY A 238 15.40 -10.68 -3.85
N GLY A 239 14.62 -9.61 -3.86
CA GLY A 239 13.16 -9.66 -3.98
C GLY A 239 12.46 -10.01 -2.67
N LEU A 240 12.97 -9.51 -1.54
CA LEU A 240 12.50 -9.80 -0.18
C LEU A 240 12.65 -11.28 0.21
N VAL A 241 13.55 -12.02 -0.43
CA VAL A 241 13.87 -13.41 -0.07
C VAL A 241 14.71 -13.45 1.21
N TYR A 242 15.65 -12.51 1.35
CA TYR A 242 16.58 -12.47 2.47
C TYR A 242 16.19 -11.41 3.48
N VAL A 243 16.12 -11.82 4.75
CA VAL A 243 15.89 -10.91 5.90
C VAL A 243 17.20 -10.36 6.45
N VAL A 244 18.27 -11.13 6.30
CA VAL A 244 19.61 -10.84 6.84
C VAL A 244 20.66 -10.98 5.74
N GLU A 245 21.79 -10.31 5.92
CA GLU A 245 22.97 -10.47 5.07
C GLU A 245 23.42 -11.95 5.04
N GLN A 246 23.70 -12.47 3.84
CA GLN A 246 24.03 -13.87 3.65
C GLN A 246 25.48 -14.21 3.97
N ASN A 247 26.41 -13.28 3.74
CA ASN A 247 27.82 -13.50 4.00
C ASN A 247 28.16 -13.26 5.48
N THR A 248 27.98 -14.29 6.31
CA THR A 248 28.21 -14.22 7.76
C THR A 248 29.66 -13.88 8.13
N ALA A 249 30.62 -14.12 7.24
CA ALA A 249 32.02 -13.73 7.45
C ALA A 249 32.19 -12.20 7.56
N ASN A 250 31.29 -11.41 6.97
CA ASN A 250 31.34 -9.96 7.01
C ASN A 250 30.77 -9.38 8.32
N TYR A 251 30.02 -10.14 9.11
CA TYR A 251 29.27 -9.61 10.25
C TYR A 251 30.14 -8.81 11.24
N PRO A 252 31.38 -9.23 11.58
CA PRO A 252 32.25 -8.47 12.48
C PRO A 252 32.76 -7.12 11.92
N HIS A 253 32.56 -6.82 10.63
CA HIS A 253 33.02 -5.58 10.00
C HIS A 253 32.16 -4.37 10.35
N TYR A 254 30.89 -4.58 10.68
CA TYR A 254 29.90 -3.51 10.84
C TYR A 254 29.90 -2.86 12.23
N CYS A 255 30.99 -3.01 12.96
CA CYS A 255 31.18 -2.36 14.25
C CYS A 255 32.26 -1.28 14.10
N ASP A 256 31.82 -0.02 14.10
CA ASP A 256 32.72 1.13 14.18
C ASP A 256 33.03 1.45 15.66
N TRP A 257 34.21 1.02 16.11
CA TRP A 257 34.73 1.31 17.45
C TRP A 257 35.13 2.78 17.66
N GLY A 258 35.18 3.59 16.60
CA GLY A 258 35.37 5.04 16.71
C GLY A 258 34.15 5.77 17.27
N GLN A 259 32.97 5.11 17.30
CA GLN A 259 31.77 5.68 17.89
C GLN A 259 31.84 5.64 19.42
N PRO A 260 31.48 6.74 20.13
CA PRO A 260 31.59 6.82 21.59
C PRO A 260 30.69 5.82 22.33
N TYR A 261 29.63 5.34 21.67
CA TYR A 261 28.70 4.32 22.20
C TYR A 261 29.12 2.89 21.84
N GLY A 262 30.16 2.70 21.04
CA GLY A 262 30.69 1.39 20.65
C GLY A 262 29.63 0.46 20.04
N CYS A 263 29.73 -0.82 20.40
CA CYS A 263 28.94 -1.91 19.84
C CYS A 263 28.34 -2.77 20.96
N PRO A 264 27.39 -2.25 21.75
CA PRO A 264 26.90 -2.91 22.96
C PRO A 264 26.21 -4.25 22.72
N ALA A 265 25.64 -4.47 21.52
CA ALA A 265 25.05 -5.76 21.13
C ALA A 265 26.10 -6.80 20.68
N GLY A 266 27.38 -6.41 20.58
CA GLY A 266 28.50 -7.23 20.15
C GLY A 266 29.07 -6.80 18.80
N GLN A 267 30.36 -7.11 18.57
CA GLN A 267 31.09 -6.72 17.36
C GLN A 267 30.42 -7.21 16.07
N ALA A 268 29.85 -8.42 16.10
CA ALA A 268 29.22 -9.05 14.94
C ALA A 268 27.69 -8.86 14.89
N ALA A 269 27.14 -7.88 15.61
CA ALA A 269 25.69 -7.73 15.76
C ALA A 269 25.03 -6.75 14.78
N TYR A 270 25.80 -5.96 14.02
CA TYR A 270 25.28 -4.86 13.20
C TYR A 270 25.35 -5.11 11.68
N TYR A 271 25.30 -6.38 11.28
CA TYR A 271 25.19 -6.81 9.89
C TYR A 271 23.88 -6.36 9.23
N GLY A 272 23.80 -6.50 7.91
CA GLY A 272 22.64 -6.08 7.13
C GLY A 272 21.34 -6.79 7.51
N ARG A 273 20.29 -6.03 7.83
CA ARG A 273 18.93 -6.56 8.09
C ARG A 273 17.83 -5.75 7.42
N GLY A 274 16.72 -6.43 7.16
CA GLY A 274 15.48 -5.78 6.74
C GLY A 274 15.53 -5.26 5.30
N PRO A 275 14.56 -4.44 4.89
CA PRO A 275 14.30 -4.13 3.48
C PRO A 275 15.40 -3.29 2.81
N ILE A 276 16.23 -2.59 3.58
CA ILE A 276 17.35 -1.79 3.06
C ILE A 276 18.71 -2.36 3.48
N GLN A 277 18.74 -3.58 4.04
CA GLN A 277 19.95 -4.18 4.61
C GLN A 277 20.69 -3.22 5.57
N LEU A 278 19.95 -2.66 6.55
CA LEU A 278 20.49 -1.72 7.54
C LEU A 278 21.74 -2.33 8.19
N SER A 279 22.87 -1.65 8.05
CA SER A 279 24.19 -2.12 8.46
C SER A 279 24.93 -1.01 9.22
N TRP A 280 25.90 -1.38 10.05
CA TRP A 280 26.72 -0.49 10.91
C TRP A 280 26.05 0.02 12.20
N ASN A 281 26.75 -0.11 13.32
CA ASN A 281 26.29 0.35 14.65
C ASN A 281 25.80 1.79 14.66
N PHE A 282 26.44 2.72 13.95
CA PHE A 282 26.00 4.10 13.88
C PHE A 282 24.66 4.29 13.15
N ASN A 283 24.37 3.48 12.13
CA ASN A 283 23.08 3.52 11.45
C ASN A 283 21.98 2.90 12.33
N TYR A 284 22.26 1.80 13.03
CA TYR A 284 21.34 1.24 14.01
C TYR A 284 21.03 2.25 15.13
N LYS A 285 22.03 2.98 15.62
CA LYS A 285 21.83 4.07 16.59
C LYS A 285 20.95 5.17 16.03
N ALA A 286 21.29 5.71 14.86
CA ALA A 286 20.57 6.83 14.25
C ALA A 286 19.12 6.47 13.88
N ALA A 287 18.89 5.26 13.34
CA ALA A 287 17.56 4.74 13.07
C ALA A 287 16.77 4.53 14.36
N GLY A 288 17.40 3.96 15.38
CA GLY A 288 16.78 3.73 16.68
C GLY A 288 16.32 5.02 17.35
N ASP A 289 17.18 6.04 17.38
CA ASP A 289 16.86 7.36 17.91
C ASP A 289 15.65 8.00 17.18
N ALA A 290 15.65 7.96 15.85
CA ALA A 290 14.59 8.56 15.04
C ALA A 290 13.24 7.82 15.20
N LEU A 291 13.27 6.52 15.43
CA LEU A 291 12.07 5.68 15.51
C LEU A 291 11.55 5.49 16.94
N GLY A 292 12.33 5.91 17.96
CA GLY A 292 12.04 5.65 19.37
C GLY A 292 12.18 4.17 19.73
N ILE A 293 13.16 3.48 19.15
CA ILE A 293 13.40 2.04 19.29
C ILE A 293 14.87 1.84 19.63
N ASP A 294 15.20 1.11 20.71
CA ASP A 294 16.60 0.78 20.99
C ASP A 294 17.12 -0.31 20.02
N LEU A 295 17.57 0.15 18.85
CA LEU A 295 18.18 -0.69 17.82
C LEU A 295 19.69 -0.84 18.01
N LEU A 296 20.34 0.03 18.79
CA LEU A 296 21.76 -0.12 19.10
C LEU A 296 21.97 -1.25 20.11
N GLY A 297 21.16 -1.31 21.18
CA GLY A 297 21.21 -2.37 22.18
C GLY A 297 20.51 -3.66 21.74
N ASN A 298 19.51 -3.57 20.85
CA ASN A 298 18.78 -4.73 20.33
C ASN A 298 18.59 -4.68 18.79
N PRO A 299 19.67 -4.88 18.01
CA PRO A 299 19.62 -4.80 16.54
C PRO A 299 18.79 -5.91 15.90
N TRP A 300 18.61 -7.06 16.58
CA TRP A 300 17.84 -8.20 16.07
C TRP A 300 16.34 -7.88 15.90
N ARG A 301 15.83 -6.79 16.48
CA ARG A 301 14.45 -6.35 16.22
C ARG A 301 14.17 -6.15 14.73
N VAL A 302 15.17 -5.75 13.94
CA VAL A 302 15.03 -5.51 12.49
C VAL A 302 14.83 -6.82 11.71
N GLU A 303 15.22 -7.98 12.25
CA GLU A 303 14.97 -9.30 11.63
C GLU A 303 13.86 -10.10 12.32
N GLN A 304 13.34 -9.63 13.46
CA GLN A 304 12.30 -10.31 14.26
C GLN A 304 10.93 -9.64 14.17
N ASP A 305 10.89 -8.33 13.87
CA ASP A 305 9.65 -7.55 13.75
C ASP A 305 9.58 -6.88 12.39
N ALA A 306 8.64 -7.34 11.57
CA ALA A 306 8.43 -6.86 10.20
C ALA A 306 8.12 -5.36 10.14
N ALA A 307 7.35 -4.82 11.10
CA ALA A 307 7.02 -3.41 11.13
C ALA A 307 8.27 -2.58 11.48
N VAL A 308 9.10 -3.04 12.42
CA VAL A 308 10.40 -2.40 12.71
C VAL A 308 11.30 -2.41 11.48
N ALA A 309 11.39 -3.53 10.77
CA ALA A 309 12.16 -3.64 9.53
C ALA A 309 11.71 -2.63 8.47
N TRP A 310 10.40 -2.52 8.24
CA TRP A 310 9.87 -1.54 7.30
C TRP A 310 10.12 -0.10 7.75
N ARG A 311 9.99 0.19 9.05
CA ARG A 311 10.30 1.51 9.60
C ARG A 311 11.77 1.90 9.40
N THR A 312 12.72 0.97 9.50
CA THR A 312 14.13 1.27 9.20
C THR A 312 14.38 1.54 7.71
N GLY A 313 13.68 0.82 6.82
CA GLY A 313 13.74 1.10 5.38
C GLY A 313 13.20 2.49 5.04
N LEU A 314 12.04 2.85 5.60
CA LEU A 314 11.45 4.18 5.41
C LEU A 314 12.30 5.28 6.05
N TRP A 315 12.91 5.03 7.21
CA TRP A 315 13.86 5.96 7.82
C TRP A 315 14.99 6.30 6.87
N TYR A 316 15.65 5.28 6.30
CA TYR A 316 16.73 5.52 5.35
C TYR A 316 16.25 6.35 4.16
N TRP A 317 15.15 5.94 3.54
CA TRP A 317 14.58 6.57 2.35
C TRP A 317 14.23 8.05 2.55
N ASN A 318 13.69 8.40 3.71
CA ASN A 318 13.16 9.73 3.97
C ASN A 318 14.17 10.68 4.63
N THR A 319 15.22 10.17 5.27
CA THR A 319 16.12 11.02 6.07
C THR A 319 17.59 10.92 5.70
N GLN A 320 18.03 9.91 4.95
CA GLN A 320 19.45 9.66 4.71
C GLN A 320 19.87 10.04 3.29
N ASN A 321 20.98 10.75 3.17
CA ASN A 321 21.61 11.05 1.88
C ASN A 321 22.60 9.94 1.45
N GLY A 322 23.07 9.11 2.39
CA GLY A 322 24.14 8.13 2.15
C GLY A 322 25.34 8.77 1.44
N PRO A 323 25.89 8.15 0.38
CA PRO A 323 26.96 8.74 -0.42
C PRO A 323 26.46 9.75 -1.47
N GLY A 324 25.16 10.03 -1.53
CA GLY A 324 24.56 11.03 -2.40
C GLY A 324 24.48 12.42 -1.76
N THR A 325 23.73 13.32 -2.41
CA THR A 325 23.56 14.72 -1.97
C THR A 325 22.13 15.05 -1.52
N MET A 326 21.21 14.10 -1.63
CA MET A 326 19.80 14.25 -1.25
C MET A 326 19.20 12.94 -0.80
N THR A 327 18.08 13.01 -0.09
CA THR A 327 17.34 11.81 0.30
C THR A 327 16.67 11.18 -0.93
N PRO A 328 16.52 9.85 -0.97
CA PRO A 328 15.72 9.20 -2.00
C PRO A 328 14.29 9.75 -2.12
N HIS A 329 13.65 10.10 -1.00
CA HIS A 329 12.36 10.80 -0.99
C HIS A 329 12.41 12.10 -1.83
N ASN A 330 13.36 12.98 -1.54
CA ASN A 330 13.49 14.25 -2.26
C ASN A 330 13.89 14.05 -3.72
N ALA A 331 14.69 13.02 -4.03
CA ALA A 331 15.03 12.68 -5.40
C ALA A 331 13.79 12.38 -6.26
N MET A 332 12.82 11.66 -5.69
CA MET A 332 11.59 11.31 -6.38
C MET A 332 10.57 12.45 -6.38
N VAL A 333 10.34 13.09 -5.23
CA VAL A 333 9.35 14.18 -5.10
C VAL A 333 9.74 15.41 -5.93
N ASN A 334 11.03 15.77 -5.95
CA ASN A 334 11.52 16.90 -6.73
C ASN A 334 11.89 16.52 -8.17
N GLN A 335 11.59 15.27 -8.58
CA GLN A 335 11.85 14.78 -9.94
C GLN A 335 13.32 14.89 -10.38
N ALA A 336 14.26 14.80 -9.42
CA ALA A 336 15.69 14.75 -9.72
C ALA A 336 16.08 13.44 -10.44
N GLY A 337 15.34 12.36 -10.15
CA GLY A 337 15.36 11.09 -10.89
C GLY A 337 15.79 9.89 -10.07
N PHE A 338 15.44 8.70 -10.57
CA PHE A 338 15.69 7.43 -9.88
C PHE A 338 17.19 7.18 -9.63
N GLY A 339 18.08 7.66 -10.51
CA GLY A 339 19.53 7.52 -10.34
C GLY A 339 20.08 8.17 -9.07
N GLN A 340 19.45 9.24 -8.57
CA GLN A 340 19.83 9.84 -7.28
C GLN A 340 19.46 8.93 -6.09
N THR A 341 18.41 8.12 -6.21
CA THR A 341 18.07 7.13 -5.17
C THR A 341 19.14 6.03 -5.09
N ILE A 342 19.63 5.56 -6.25
CA ILE A 342 20.74 4.61 -6.33
C ILE A 342 22.00 5.21 -5.71
N ARG A 343 22.29 6.48 -6.05
CA ARG A 343 23.44 7.20 -5.52
C ARG A 343 23.38 7.31 -3.99
N SER A 344 22.22 7.59 -3.42
CA SER A 344 22.07 7.72 -1.97
C SER A 344 22.02 6.38 -1.22
N ILE A 345 21.82 5.25 -1.91
CA ILE A 345 21.79 3.92 -1.27
C ILE A 345 23.15 3.24 -1.36
N ASN A 346 23.75 3.18 -2.55
CA ASN A 346 25.03 2.50 -2.77
C ASN A 346 25.93 3.17 -3.81
N GLY A 347 25.80 4.50 -3.96
CA GLY A 347 26.48 5.23 -5.02
C GLY A 347 28.00 5.20 -5.00
N SER A 348 28.61 5.02 -3.82
CA SER A 348 30.06 4.88 -3.71
C SER A 348 30.61 3.60 -4.35
N LEU A 349 29.77 2.57 -4.51
CA LEU A 349 30.15 1.28 -5.10
C LEU A 349 29.58 1.08 -6.51
N GLU A 350 28.45 1.72 -6.84
CA GLU A 350 27.72 1.45 -8.08
C GLU A 350 27.79 2.55 -9.13
N CYS A 351 27.62 3.82 -8.73
CA CYS A 351 27.52 4.94 -9.66
C CYS A 351 28.86 5.33 -10.30
N ASP A 352 28.82 6.25 -11.26
CA ASP A 352 29.97 6.82 -11.98
C ASP A 352 30.79 5.74 -12.70
N GLY A 353 30.10 4.74 -13.23
CA GLY A 353 30.68 3.63 -14.00
C GLY A 353 31.32 2.52 -13.16
N ARG A 354 31.22 2.57 -11.82
CA ARG A 354 31.85 1.57 -10.93
C ARG A 354 31.20 0.20 -11.01
N ASN A 355 29.87 0.14 -11.10
CA ASN A 355 29.15 -1.11 -11.31
C ASN A 355 27.89 -0.93 -12.18
N PRO A 356 28.05 -0.76 -13.51
CA PRO A 356 26.93 -0.52 -14.42
C PRO A 356 25.88 -1.65 -14.42
N ALA A 357 26.30 -2.90 -14.13
CA ALA A 357 25.41 -4.04 -14.08
C ALA A 357 24.42 -3.96 -12.90
N GLN A 358 24.87 -3.52 -11.71
CA GLN A 358 23.99 -3.35 -10.56
C GLN A 358 23.04 -2.16 -10.75
N VAL A 359 23.54 -1.04 -11.29
CA VAL A 359 22.69 0.11 -11.66
C VAL A 359 21.60 -0.34 -12.63
N GLN A 360 21.96 -1.07 -13.69
CA GLN A 360 20.99 -1.61 -14.65
C GLN A 360 19.97 -2.53 -13.99
N SER A 361 20.39 -3.38 -13.05
CA SER A 361 19.48 -4.27 -12.30
C SER A 361 18.44 -3.47 -11.51
N ARG A 362 18.85 -2.43 -10.78
CA ARG A 362 17.93 -1.52 -10.07
C ARG A 362 16.96 -0.82 -11.01
N VAL A 363 17.47 -0.26 -12.11
CA VAL A 363 16.65 0.45 -13.12
C VAL A 363 15.62 -0.49 -13.74
N SER A 364 16.02 -1.72 -14.09
CA SER A 364 15.11 -2.71 -14.68
C SER A 364 13.98 -3.07 -13.71
N LYS A 365 14.29 -3.21 -12.41
CA LYS A 365 13.30 -3.46 -11.36
C LYS A 365 12.35 -2.28 -11.16
N TYR A 366 12.89 -1.06 -11.17
CA TYR A 366 12.09 0.15 -11.06
C TYR A 366 11.10 0.29 -12.23
N GLN A 367 11.56 0.07 -13.46
CA GLN A 367 10.70 0.09 -14.65
C GLN A 367 9.59 -0.95 -14.55
N GLN A 368 9.92 -2.18 -14.13
CA GLN A 368 8.93 -3.24 -13.88
C GLN A 368 7.86 -2.78 -12.87
N PHE A 369 8.28 -2.16 -11.76
CA PHE A 369 7.35 -1.76 -10.70
C PHE A 369 6.50 -0.55 -11.10
N THR A 370 7.05 0.42 -11.83
CA THR A 370 6.26 1.52 -12.39
C THR A 370 5.21 1.04 -13.39
N ALA A 371 5.52 0.00 -14.18
CA ALA A 371 4.56 -0.63 -15.07
C ALA A 371 3.42 -1.32 -14.30
N ILE A 372 3.71 -2.04 -13.20
CA ILE A 372 2.69 -2.62 -12.30
C ILE A 372 1.77 -1.54 -11.72
N LEU A 373 2.31 -0.35 -11.44
CA LEU A 373 1.56 0.78 -10.90
C LEU A 373 0.88 1.65 -11.99
N GLY A 374 1.08 1.33 -13.27
CA GLY A 374 0.47 2.06 -14.39
C GLY A 374 1.01 3.47 -14.61
N VAL A 375 2.29 3.71 -14.29
CA VAL A 375 2.95 5.02 -14.49
C VAL A 375 4.27 4.87 -15.26
N GLY A 376 4.71 5.94 -15.92
CA GLY A 376 6.03 6.00 -16.53
C GLY A 376 7.14 6.21 -15.49
N PRO A 377 8.39 5.77 -15.77
CA PRO A 377 9.49 5.82 -14.79
C PRO A 377 10.07 7.23 -14.57
N GLY A 378 9.74 8.21 -15.41
CA GLY A 378 10.33 9.55 -15.35
C GLY A 378 11.72 9.60 -16.00
N ALA A 379 12.50 10.63 -15.66
CA ALA A 379 13.81 10.90 -16.25
C ALA A 379 14.97 10.54 -15.29
N ASN A 380 16.20 10.66 -15.79
CA ASN A 380 17.45 10.51 -15.01
C ASN A 380 17.50 9.20 -14.19
N LEU A 381 17.28 8.08 -14.87
CA LEU A 381 17.16 6.77 -14.22
C LEU A 381 18.49 6.21 -13.73
N TYR A 382 19.60 6.66 -14.30
CA TYR A 382 20.93 6.12 -14.07
C TYR A 382 21.79 7.08 -13.23
N CYS A 383 22.78 6.49 -12.60
CA CYS A 383 23.99 7.10 -12.07
C CYS A 383 25.17 6.21 -12.53
#